data_AF-A0A851GJF0-F1
#
_entry.id   AF-A0A851GJF0-F1
#
_cell.length_a   1.000
_cell.length_b   1.000
_cell.length_c   1.000
_cell.angle_alpha   90.00
_cell.angle_beta   90.00
_cell.angle_gamma   90.00
#
_symmetry.space_group_name_H-M   'P 1'
#
loop_
_entity.id
_entity.type
_entity.pdbx_description
1 polymer ?
#
loop_
_entity_poly.entity_id
_entity_poly.type
_entity_poly.pdbx_seq_one_letter_code
_entity_poly.pdbx_strand_id
1 'polypeptide(L)' 'MNKVFYWCVEVLEVWAAQMGITYEEINVWLFVIIMPAILIIQAIIIFILAHKLLKMKKKITTTPFKKK' A
#
# COMPACT_ATOMS: atom_id res chain seq x y z
N MET A 1 21.47 -13.51 -13.10
CA MET A 1 20.61 -12.87 -12.08
C MET A 1 20.31 -11.39 -12.33
N ASN A 2 20.87 -10.72 -13.34
CA ASN A 2 20.67 -9.26 -13.49
C ASN A 2 19.60 -8.83 -14.51
N LYS A 3 18.99 -9.76 -15.26
CA LYS A 3 18.03 -9.40 -16.33
C LYS A 3 16.81 -8.65 -15.79
N VAL A 4 16.26 -9.10 -14.66
CA VAL A 4 15.08 -8.46 -14.04
C VAL A 4 15.46 -7.07 -13.51
N PHE A 5 16.62 -6.93 -12.88
CA PHE A 5 17.10 -5.64 -12.41
C PHE A 5 17.25 -4.65 -13.57
N TYR A 6 17.96 -5.02 -14.64
CA TYR A 6 18.13 -4.15 -15.80
C TYR A 6 16.80 -3.82 -16.49
N TRP A 7 15.88 -4.76 -16.56
CA TRP A 7 14.55 -4.50 -17.10
C TRP A 7 13.77 -3.48 -16.25
N CYS A 8 13.84 -3.58 -14.92
CA CYS A 8 13.24 -2.58 -14.04
C CYS A 8 13.87 -1.19 -14.24
N VAL A 9 15.20 -1.13 -14.37
CA VAL A 9 15.92 0.13 -14.64
C VAL A 9 15.46 0.73 -15.97
N GLU A 10 15.41 -0.07 -17.04
CA GLU A 10 14.99 0.37 -18.38
C GLU A 10 13.55 0.91 -18.38
N VAL A 11 12.63 0.25 -17.69
CA VAL A 11 11.25 0.73 -17.53
C VAL A 11 11.22 2.10 -16.83
N LEU A 12 12.00 2.26 -15.75
CA LEU A 12 12.07 3.50 -15.00
C LEU A 12 12.73 4.63 -15.79
N GLU A 13 13.76 4.33 -16.59
CA GLU A 13 14.39 5.29 -17.49
C GLU A 13 13.41 5.79 -18.56
N VAL A 14 12.63 4.89 -19.16
CA VAL A 14 11.59 5.26 -20.13
C VAL A 14 10.56 6.19 -19.48
N TRP A 15 10.12 5.87 -18.27
CA TRP A 15 9.15 6.70 -17.53
C TRP A 15 9.73 8.06 -17.14
N ALA A 16 10.99 8.09 -16.70
CA ALA A 16 11.70 9.32 -16.37
C ALA A 16 11.82 10.23 -17.61
N ALA A 17 12.19 9.66 -18.76
CA ALA A 17 12.25 10.37 -20.03
C ALA A 17 10.90 10.93 -20.47
N GLN A 18 9.81 10.17 -20.29
CA GLN A 18 8.45 10.65 -20.59
C GLN A 18 8.00 11.81 -19.68
N MET A 19 8.43 11.81 -18.42
CA MET A 19 8.13 12.86 -17.45
C MET A 19 9.11 14.04 -17.51
N GLY A 20 10.20 13.92 -18.27
CA GLY A 20 11.26 14.93 -18.35
C GLY A 20 12.08 15.07 -17.06
N ILE A 21 12.18 14.01 -16.26
CA ILE A 21 12.96 13.97 -15.00
C ILE A 21 14.11 12.95 -15.12
N THR A 22 15.06 12.98 -14.19
CA THR A 22 16.15 12.00 -14.19
C THR A 22 15.75 10.65 -13.57
N TYR A 23 16.54 9.62 -13.86
CA TYR A 23 16.37 8.29 -13.26
C TYR A 23 16.51 8.33 -11.72
N GLU A 24 17.40 9.15 -11.19
CA GLU A 24 17.57 9.34 -9.75
C GLU A 24 16.34 10.01 -9.13
N GLU A 25 15.77 11.01 -9.81
CA GLU A 25 14.56 11.70 -9.34
C GLU A 25 13.35 10.78 -9.26
N ILE A 26 13.07 10.00 -10.32
CA ILE A 26 11.95 9.05 -10.32
C ILE A 26 12.10 8.00 -9.20
N ASN A 27 13.34 7.58 -8.90
CA ASN A 27 13.61 6.66 -7.81
C ASN A 27 13.28 7.27 -6.44
N VAL A 28 13.65 8.53 -6.20
CA VAL A 28 13.29 9.22 -4.95
C VAL A 28 11.77 9.33 -4.81
N TRP A 29 11.06 9.72 -5.88
CA TRP A 29 9.60 9.77 -5.89
C TRP A 29 8.98 8.41 -5.57
N LEU A 30 9.45 7.32 -6.16
CA LEU A 30 8.91 5.98 -5.94
C LEU A 30 9.20 5.45 -4.54
N PHE A 31 10.46 5.45 -4.11
CA PHE A 31 10.89 4.74 -2.91
C PHE A 31 10.74 5.57 -1.64
N VAL A 32 10.85 6.90 -1.72
CA VAL A 32 10.83 7.78 -0.53
C VAL A 32 9.46 8.42 -0.33
N ILE A 33 8.69 8.62 -1.40
CA ILE A 33 7.42 9.36 -1.32
C ILE A 33 6.23 8.40 -1.51
N ILE A 34 6.14 7.77 -2.69
CA ILE A 34 4.97 6.95 -3.05
C ILE A 34 4.88 5.71 -2.16
N MET A 35 5.98 4.96 -1.99
CA MET A 35 5.96 3.73 -1.22
C MET A 35 5.58 3.95 0.26
N PRO A 36 6.20 4.91 1.00
CA PRO A 36 5.77 5.20 2.36
C PRO A 36 4.32 5.69 2.43
N ALA A 37 3.85 6.50 1.48
CA ALA A 37 2.47 6.95 1.42
C ALA A 37 1.49 5.76 1.26
N ILE A 38 1.78 4.82 0.35
CA ILE A 38 0.96 3.61 0.16
C ILE A 38 0.93 2.79 1.44
N LEU A 39 2.07 2.60 2.12
CA LEU A 39 2.13 1.86 3.38
C LEU A 39 1.31 2.52 4.48
N ILE A 40 1.37 3.85 4.60
CA ILE A 40 0.57 4.62 5.57
C ILE A 40 -0.92 4.45 5.28
N ILE A 41 -1.33 4.61 4.02
CA ILE A 41 -2.74 4.45 3.62
C ILE A 41 -3.21 3.03 3.91
N GLN A 42 -2.40 2.02 3.58
CA GLN A 42 -2.72 0.62 3.85
C GLN A 42 -2.86 0.38 5.36
N ALA A 43 -1.95 0.90 6.19
CA ALA A 43 -2.01 0.78 7.64
C ALA A 43 -3.28 1.41 8.21
N ILE A 44 -3.67 2.59 7.71
CA ILE A 44 -4.92 3.26 8.12
C ILE A 44 -6.14 2.40 7.76
N ILE A 45 -6.19 1.86 6.54
CA ILE A 45 -7.30 1.00 6.09
C ILE A 45 -7.39 -0.24 6.99
N ILE A 46 -6.27 -0.93 7.21
CA ILE A 46 -6.20 -2.12 8.06
C ILE A 46 -6.68 -1.76 9.48
N PHE A 47 -6.23 -0.65 10.03
CA PHE A 47 -6.62 -0.19 11.36
C PHE A 47 -8.14 0.04 11.45
N ILE A 48 -8.73 0.76 10.49
CA ILE A 48 -10.17 1.01 10.45
C ILE A 48 -10.95 -0.30 10.35
N LEU A 49 -10.53 -1.22 9.47
CA LEU A 49 -11.18 -2.52 9.30
C LEU A 49 -11.07 -3.38 10.56
N ALA A 50 -9.90 -3.43 11.19
CA ALA A 50 -9.68 -4.16 12.43
C ALA A 50 -10.59 -3.64 13.55
N HIS A 51 -10.69 -2.31 13.72
CA HIS A 51 -11.58 -1.71 14.70
C HIS A 51 -13.06 -2.02 14.44
N LYS A 52 -13.51 -2.00 13.18
CA LYS A 52 -14.88 -2.38 12.81
C LYS A 52 -15.15 -3.85 13.13
N LEU A 53 -14.22 -4.75 12.81
CA LEU A 53 -14.35 -6.18 13.11
C LEU A 53 -14.43 -6.45 14.61
N LEU A 54 -13.61 -5.78 15.43
CA LEU A 54 -13.66 -5.92 16.90
C LEU A 54 -15.00 -5.43 17.47
N LYS A 55 -15.52 -4.30 16.97
CA LYS A 55 -16.83 -3.77 17.39
C LYS A 55 -17.97 -4.73 17.02
N MET A 56 -17.93 -5.31 15.83
CA MET A 56 -18.92 -6.30 15.38
C MET A 56 -18.85 -7.59 16.20
N LYS A 57 -17.65 -8.14 16.44
CA LYS A 57 -17.47 -9.32 17.29
C LYS A 57 -18.05 -9.11 18.68
N LYS A 58 -17.77 -7.96 19.31
CA LYS A 58 -18.34 -7.62 20.62
C LYS A 58 -19.87 -7.64 20.59
N LYS A 59 -20.50 -7.00 19.59
CA LYS A 59 -21.97 -6.98 19.45
C LYS A 59 -22.57 -8.38 19.29
N ILE A 60 -21.92 -9.26 18.53
CA ILE A 60 -22.36 -10.65 18.34
C ILE A 60 -22.26 -11.42 19.65
N THR A 61 -21.12 -11.34 20.34
CA THR A 61 -20.90 -12.04 21.62
C THR A 61 -21.83 -11.53 22.74
N THR A 62 -22.18 -10.24 22.76
CA THR A 62 -23.06 -9.66 23.79
C THR A 62 -24.55 -9.80 23.50
N THR A 63 -24.95 -10.24 22.30
CA THR A 63 -26.36 -10.48 21.99
C THR A 63 -26.73 -11.90 22.43
N PRO A 64 -27.55 -12.09 23.48
CA PRO A 64 -27.98 -13.43 23.87
C PRO A 64 -28.80 -14.03 22.72
N PHE A 65 -28.48 -15.28 22.35
CA PHE A 65 -29.22 -16.03 21.34
C PHE A 65 -30.67 -16.14 21.81
N LYS A 66 -31.57 -15.34 21.25
CA LYS A 66 -33.01 -15.46 21.49
C LYS A 66 -33.44 -16.76 20.82
N LYS A 67 -33.36 -17.87 21.57
CA LYS A 67 -33.91 -19.18 21.20
C LYS A 67 -35.39 -18.95 20.90
N LYS A 68 -35.77 -19.09 19.64
CA LYS A 68 -37.16 -19.04 19.18
C LYS A 68 -37.80 -20.40 19.39
#